data_AF-A0A383BWS6-F1
#
_entry.id   AF-A0A383BWS6-F1
#
_cell.length_a   1.000
_cell.length_b   1.000
_cell.length_c   1.000
_cell.angle_alpha   90.00
_cell.angle_beta   90.00
_cell.angle_gamma   90.00
#
_symmetry.space_group_name_H-M   'P 1'
#
loop_
_entity.id
_entity.type
_entity.pdbx_description
1 polymer ?
#
loop_
_entity_poly.entity_id
_entity_poly.type
_entity_poly.pdbx_seq_one_letter_code
_entity_poly.pdbx_strand_id
1 'polypeptide(L)'
;GVDIVMIKPALSYLDLIAEAKKRFNIPVSAYSVSGEYAMVKAAANQGWINEDQITNEILSSIKRAGADFIVTYLAKSGAKIISDSS
;
A
#
# COMPACT_ATOMS: atom_id res chain seq x y z
N GLY A 1 -19.55 -7.09 16.35
CA GLY A 1 -18.30 -6.30 16.35
C GLY A 1 -17.96 -5.92 14.92
N VAL A 2 -16.77 -5.38 14.67
CA VAL A 2 -16.24 -5.23 13.31
C VAL A 2 -15.38 -6.44 12.95
N ASP A 3 -15.42 -6.87 11.69
CA ASP A 3 -14.67 -8.04 11.21
C ASP A 3 -13.28 -7.68 10.68
N ILE A 4 -13.10 -6.44 10.21
CA ILE A 4 -11.85 -5.90 9.66
C ILE A 4 -11.72 -4.45 10.12
N VAL A 5 -10.50 -4.02 10.45
CA VAL A 5 -10.17 -2.60 10.66
C VAL A 5 -9.37 -2.07 9.47
N MET A 6 -9.57 -0.79 9.12
CA MET A 6 -8.85 -0.15 8.01
C MET A 6 -8.12 1.10 8.47
N ILE A 7 -6.87 1.25 8.05
CA ILE A 7 -6.12 2.51 8.16
C ILE A 7 -6.10 3.21 6.80
N LYS A 8 -6.36 4.52 6.81
CA LYS A 8 -6.39 5.39 5.64
C LYS A 8 -5.96 6.80 6.05
N PRO A 9 -5.05 7.46 5.31
CA PRO A 9 -4.20 6.95 4.22
C PRO A 9 -3.20 5.87 4.66
N ALA A 10 -2.59 5.15 3.73
CA ALA A 10 -1.68 4.04 4.07
C ALA A 10 -0.22 4.50 4.22
N LEU A 11 0.36 5.11 3.18
CA LEU A 11 1.80 5.39 3.13
C LEU A 11 2.25 6.37 4.21
N SER A 12 1.42 7.37 4.51
CA SER A 12 1.70 8.37 5.54
C SER A 12 1.42 7.90 6.97
N TYR A 13 0.82 6.71 7.16
CA TYR A 13 0.40 6.17 8.46
C TYR A 13 0.80 4.70 8.64
N LEU A 14 1.96 4.30 8.10
CA LEU A 14 2.50 2.94 8.27
C LEU A 14 2.70 2.56 9.75
N ASP A 15 3.01 3.54 10.59
CA ASP A 15 3.10 3.40 12.04
C ASP A 15 1.75 3.01 12.67
N LEU A 16 0.65 3.62 12.24
CA LEU A 16 -0.69 3.27 12.71
C LEU A 16 -1.15 1.89 12.21
N ILE A 17 -0.73 1.48 11.01
CA ILE A 17 -0.96 0.10 10.54
C ILE A 17 -0.24 -0.89 11.45
N ALA A 18 1.02 -0.63 11.79
CA ALA A 18 1.79 -1.47 12.69
C ALA A 18 1.20 -1.53 14.10
N GLU A 19 0.73 -0.39 14.63
CA GLU A 19 0.08 -0.33 15.93
C GLU A 19 -1.26 -1.08 15.93
N ALA A 20 -2.08 -0.90 14.88
CA ALA A 20 -3.32 -1.64 14.72
C ALA A 20 -3.09 -3.15 14.67
N LYS A 21 -2.05 -3.60 13.93
CA LYS A 21 -1.72 -5.04 13.82
C LYS A 21 -1.30 -5.65 15.17
N LYS A 22 -0.63 -4.89 16.03
CA LYS A 22 -0.26 -5.33 17.39
C LYS A 22 -1.46 -5.35 18.34
N ARG A 23 -2.35 -4.37 18.21
CA ARG A 23 -3.44 -4.12 19.15
C ARG A 23 -4.66 -5.01 18.91
N PHE A 24 -4.97 -5.31 17.66
CA PHE A 24 -6.21 -5.98 17.29
C PHE A 24 -5.94 -7.42 16.84
N ASN A 25 -6.74 -8.37 17.35
CA ASN A 25 -6.72 -9.77 16.91
C ASN A 25 -7.68 -10.04 15.74
N ILE A 26 -7.88 -9.05 14.88
CA ILE A 26 -8.68 -9.13 13.65
C ILE A 26 -7.84 -8.64 12.47
N PRO A 27 -8.18 -9.01 11.22
CA PRO A 27 -7.43 -8.56 10.05
C PRO A 27 -7.35 -7.02 9.95
N VAL A 28 -6.18 -6.54 9.54
CA VAL A 28 -5.92 -5.13 9.29
C VAL A 28 -5.82 -4.88 7.80
N SER A 29 -6.63 -3.98 7.29
CA SER A 29 -6.54 -3.50 5.91
C SER A 29 -5.93 -2.10 5.86
N ALA A 30 -5.29 -1.77 4.73
CA ALA A 30 -4.74 -0.44 4.48
C ALA A 30 -5.23 0.07 3.13
N TYR A 31 -5.60 1.34 3.05
CA TYR A 31 -5.97 1.97 1.78
C TYR A 31 -4.89 2.96 1.34
N SER A 32 -4.12 2.59 0.31
CA SER A 32 -3.30 3.54 -0.43
C SER A 32 -4.16 4.42 -1.34
N VAL A 33 -4.35 5.67 -0.91
CA VAL A 33 -5.41 6.56 -1.40
C VAL A 33 -5.11 7.17 -2.77
N SER A 34 -6.12 7.82 -3.37
CA SER A 34 -6.00 8.49 -4.67
C SER A 34 -4.86 9.51 -4.72
N GLY A 35 -4.63 10.27 -3.63
CA GLY A 35 -3.51 11.20 -3.55
C GLY A 35 -2.14 10.52 -3.62
N GLU A 36 -1.96 9.38 -2.95
CA GLU A 36 -0.72 8.59 -3.02
C GLU A 36 -0.48 8.03 -4.42
N TYR A 37 -1.53 7.51 -5.06
CA TYR A 37 -1.47 7.09 -6.45
C TYR A 37 -1.11 8.26 -7.39
N ALA A 38 -1.76 9.41 -7.24
CA ALA A 38 -1.52 10.58 -8.08
C ALA A 38 -0.09 11.11 -7.93
N MET A 39 0.47 11.07 -6.71
CA MET A 39 1.87 11.45 -6.47
C MET A 39 2.84 10.55 -7.24
N VAL A 40 2.66 9.23 -7.20
CA VAL A 40 3.50 8.27 -7.94
C VAL A 40 3.38 8.52 -9.45
N LYS A 41 2.16 8.64 -9.97
CA LYS A 41 1.94 8.89 -11.41
C LYS A 41 2.53 10.21 -11.87
N ALA A 42 2.36 11.29 -11.09
CA ALA A 42 2.91 12.59 -11.43
C ALA A 42 4.44 12.58 -11.47
N ALA A 43 5.09 12.00 -10.44
CA ALA A 43 6.55 11.92 -10.38
C ALA A 43 7.13 11.02 -11.50
N ALA A 44 6.47 9.90 -11.80
CA ALA A 44 6.87 9.02 -12.90
C ALA A 44 6.72 9.70 -14.28
N ASN A 45 5.63 10.43 -14.50
CA ASN A 45 5.42 11.18 -15.74
C ASN A 45 6.50 12.25 -15.98
N GLN A 46 7.08 12.81 -14.92
CA GLN A 46 8.19 13.76 -15.01
C GLN A 46 9.57 13.09 -15.11
N GLY A 47 9.63 11.75 -15.10
CA GLY A 47 10.87 10.98 -15.14
C GLY A 47 11.68 11.05 -13.84
N TRP A 48 11.09 11.50 -12.73
CA TRP A 48 11.80 11.62 -11.45
C TRP A 48 12.00 10.28 -10.75
N ILE A 49 11.10 9.33 -11.02
CA ILE A 49 11.10 8.00 -10.41
C ILE A 49 10.77 6.93 -11.45
N ASN A 50 11.19 5.70 -11.19
CA ASN A 50 10.70 4.52 -11.88
C ASN A 50 9.38 4.06 -11.23
N GLU A 51 8.28 4.07 -12.00
CA GLU A 51 6.94 3.78 -11.48
C GLU A 51 6.82 2.37 -10.88
N ASP A 52 7.34 1.36 -11.57
CA ASP A 52 7.20 -0.04 -11.16
C ASP A 52 8.00 -0.31 -9.88
N GLN A 53 9.22 0.21 -9.79
CA GLN A 53 10.05 0.09 -8.58
C GLN A 53 9.40 0.75 -7.37
N ILE A 54 8.92 2.00 -7.52
CA ILE A 54 8.26 2.71 -6.42
C ILE A 54 6.92 2.07 -6.05
N THR A 55 6.17 1.56 -7.02
CA THR A 55 4.94 0.78 -6.75
C THR A 55 5.27 -0.43 -5.89
N ASN A 56 6.28 -1.21 -6.24
CA ASN A 56 6.67 -2.38 -5.46
C ASN A 56 7.15 -2.00 -4.04
N GLU A 57 7.92 -0.92 -3.92
CA GLU A 57 8.41 -0.43 -2.63
C GLU A 57 7.28 0.00 -1.70
N ILE A 58 6.30 0.75 -2.22
CA ILE A 58 5.12 1.20 -1.45
C ILE A 58 4.29 0.00 -1.00
N LEU A 59 3.94 -0.92 -1.91
CA LEU A 59 3.10 -2.07 -1.58
C LEU A 59 3.80 -3.01 -0.59
N SER A 60 5.10 -3.22 -0.76
CA SER A 60 5.92 -4.01 0.17
C SER A 60 6.02 -3.33 1.54
N SER A 61 6.14 -2.00 1.59
CA SER A 61 6.18 -1.25 2.85
C SER A 61 4.86 -1.30 3.61
N ILE A 62 3.73 -1.21 2.91
CA ILE A 62 2.39 -1.38 3.51
C ILE A 62 2.22 -2.82 4.02
N LYS A 63 2.65 -3.82 3.24
CA LYS A 63 2.60 -5.23 3.67
C LYS A 63 3.46 -5.47 4.92
N ARG A 64 4.69 -4.94 4.93
CA ARG A 64 5.63 -4.99 6.06
C ARG A 64 5.07 -4.34 7.32
N ALA A 65 4.34 -3.24 7.18
CA ALA A 65 3.70 -2.56 8.32
C ALA A 65 2.62 -3.43 9.00
N GLY A 66 2.17 -4.52 8.37
CA GLY A 66 1.26 -5.49 8.98
C GLY A 66 -0.12 -5.55 8.34
N ALA A 67 -0.33 -4.89 7.20
CA ALA A 67 -1.58 -5.00 6.46
C ALA A 67 -1.77 -6.43 5.92
N ASP A 68 -2.91 -7.03 6.25
CA ASP A 68 -3.36 -8.29 5.68
C ASP A 68 -3.89 -8.08 4.26
N PHE A 69 -4.61 -6.98 4.04
CA PHE A 69 -5.17 -6.56 2.75
C PHE A 69 -4.76 -5.13 2.37
N ILE A 70 -4.49 -4.88 1.10
CA ILE A 70 -4.16 -3.55 0.57
C ILE A 70 -5.20 -3.16 -0.48
N VAL A 71 -5.96 -2.10 -0.20
CA VAL A 71 -6.83 -1.45 -1.19
C VAL A 71 -6.02 -0.35 -1.87
N THR A 72 -5.90 -0.41 -3.19
CA THR A 72 -5.05 0.53 -3.94
C THR A 72 -5.42 0.61 -5.42
N TYR A 73 -5.21 1.78 -6.02
CA TYR A 73 -5.29 1.98 -7.48
C TYR A 73 -4.12 1.33 -8.23
N LEU A 74 -3.01 1.05 -7.53
CA LEU A 74 -1.83 0.38 -8.09
C LEU A 74 -1.99 -1.15 -8.18
N ALA A 75 -3.17 -1.70 -7.86
CA ALA A 75 -3.37 -3.15 -7.75
C ALA A 75 -3.01 -3.90 -9.05
N LYS A 76 -3.39 -3.36 -10.21
CA LYS A 76 -3.07 -3.97 -11.51
C LYS A 76 -1.56 -3.92 -11.82
N SER A 77 -0.91 -2.80 -11.54
CA SER A 77 0.55 -2.65 -11.71
C SER A 77 1.31 -3.59 -10.77
N GLY A 78 0.92 -3.63 -9.49
CA GLY A 78 1.51 -4.53 -8.49
C GLY A 78 1.35 -6.00 -8.86
N ALA A 79 0.16 -6.41 -9.32
CA ALA A 79 -0.08 -7.78 -9.79
C ALA A 79 0.82 -8.16 -10.97
N LYS A 80 1.03 -7.24 -11.92
CA LYS A 80 1.95 -7.43 -13.04
C LYS A 80 3.38 -7.65 -12.55
N ILE A 81 3.88 -6.79 -11.66
CA ILE A 81 5.24 -6.88 -11.10
C ILE A 81 5.48 -8.24 -10.43
N ILE A 82 4.50 -8.73 -9.65
CA ILE A 82 4.59 -10.03 -8.98
C ILE A 82 4.64 -11.17 -10.00
N SER A 83 3.79 -11.10 -11.03
CA SER A 83 3.75 -12.12 -12.08
C SER A 83 5.03 -12.17 -12.91
N ASP A 84 5.64 -11.02 -13.20
CA ASP A 84 6.87 -10.93 -13.99
C ASP A 84 8.12 -11.37 -13.20
N SER A 85 8.02 -11.44 -11.87
CA SER A 85 9.09 -11.87 -10.97
C SER A 85 9.03 -13.35 -10.56
N SER A 86 7.99 -14.07 -11.01
CA SER A 86 7.73 -15.49 -10.70
C SER A 86 8.08 -16.38 -11.89
#